data_AF-A0A937LHD0-F1
#
_entry.id   AF-A0A937LHD0-F1
#
_cell.length_a   1.000
_cell.length_b   1.000
_cell.length_c   1.000
_cell.angle_alpha   90.00
_cell.angle_beta   90.00
_cell.angle_gamma   90.00
#
_symmetry.space_group_name_H-M   'P 1'
#
loop_
_entity.id
_entity.type
_entity.pdbx_description
1 polymer ?
#
loop_
_entity_poly.entity_id
_entity_poly.type
_entity_poly.pdbx_seq_one_letter_code
_entity_poly.pdbx_strand_id
1 'polypeptide(L)' 'MDRNKKDKKKDTPSAVDDCADITSRYERYKKGNKKSQFPQIKYEKPPHF' A
#
# COMPACT_ATOMS: atom_id res chain seq x y z
N MET A 1 -5.00 17.10 49.94
CA MET A 1 -4.35 16.07 49.11
C MET A 1 -5.09 16.00 47.78
N ASP A 2 -4.60 16.75 46.79
CA ASP A 2 -5.25 16.94 45.49
C ASP A 2 -5.06 15.69 44.62
N ARG A 3 -6.15 14.97 44.31
CA ARG A 3 -6.14 13.65 43.63
C ARG A 3 -6.32 13.75 42.12
N ASN A 4 -5.89 14.85 41.51
CA ASN A 4 -6.14 15.11 40.08
C ASN A 4 -4.86 15.43 39.31
N LYS A 5 -3.78 14.67 39.53
CA LYS A 5 -2.67 14.65 38.57
C LYS A 5 -2.98 13.58 37.52
N LYS A 6 -3.87 13.92 36.57
CA LYS A 6 -4.06 13.13 35.36
C LYS A 6 -2.72 13.11 34.65
N ASP A 7 -2.02 12.00 34.76
CA ASP A 7 -0.82 11.74 33.98
C ASP A 7 -1.16 12.01 32.53
N LYS A 8 -0.54 13.05 31.98
CA LYS A 8 -0.58 13.34 30.55
C LYS A 8 0.15 12.16 29.90
N LYS A 9 -0.60 11.08 29.64
CA LYS A 9 -0.17 10.00 28.77
C LYS A 9 0.27 10.71 27.50
N LYS A 10 1.58 10.77 27.28
CA LYS A 10 2.16 11.25 26.04
C LYS A 10 1.39 10.51 24.94
N ASP A 11 0.92 11.23 23.92
CA ASP A 11 0.18 10.66 22.80
C ASP A 11 1.09 9.68 22.04
N THR A 12 1.30 8.51 22.63
CA THR A 12 1.97 7.40 21.99
C THR A 12 0.94 6.74 21.12
N PRO A 13 1.24 6.50 19.84
CA PRO A 13 0.29 5.86 18.93
C PRO A 13 -0.21 4.57 19.56
N SER A 14 -1.53 4.37 19.54
CA SER A 14 -2.10 3.15 20.08
C SER A 14 -1.73 1.97 19.19
N ALA A 15 -1.69 0.76 19.74
CA ALA A 15 -1.50 -0.45 18.94
C ALA A 15 -2.58 -0.61 17.86
N VAL A 16 -3.80 -0.09 18.12
CA VAL A 16 -4.87 -0.02 17.13
C VAL A 16 -4.62 1.02 16.03
N ASP A 17 -3.85 2.07 16.31
CA ASP A 17 -3.47 3.08 15.32
C ASP A 17 -2.29 2.62 14.44
N ASP A 18 -1.47 1.69 14.94
CA ASP A 18 -0.36 1.04 14.21
C ASP A 18 -0.81 -0.17 13.36
N CYS A 19 -2.08 -0.57 13.46
CA CYS A 19 -2.61 -1.68 12.67
C CYS A 19 -2.75 -1.28 11.19
N ALA A 20 -2.03 -1.96 10.29
CA ALA A 20 -2.24 -1.81 8.86
C ALA A 20 -3.61 -2.35 8.43
N ASP A 21 -4.42 -1.52 7.76
CA ASP A 21 -5.72 -1.94 7.21
C ASP A 21 -5.53 -3.06 6.17
N ILE A 22 -6.11 -4.22 6.45
CA ILE A 22 -5.99 -5.44 5.64
C ILE A 22 -6.64 -5.22 4.26
N THR A 23 -7.70 -4.40 4.20
CA THR A 23 -8.41 -4.06 2.95
C THR A 23 -7.55 -3.21 2.01
N SER A 24 -6.64 -2.41 2.57
CA SER A 24 -5.67 -1.60 1.80
C SER A 24 -4.73 -2.46 0.95
N ARG A 25 -4.48 -3.72 1.34
CA ARG A 25 -3.56 -4.61 0.63
C ARG A 25 -4.11 -4.99 -0.75
N TYR A 26 -5.40 -5.30 -0.83
CA TYR A 26 -6.06 -5.65 -2.09
C TYR A 26 -6.21 -4.43 -3.02
N GLU A 27 -6.51 -3.26 -2.46
CA GLU A 27 -6.55 -2.02 -3.24
C GLU A 27 -5.18 -1.65 -3.83
N ARG A 28 -4.12 -1.75 -3.03
CA ARG A 28 -2.75 -1.52 -3.49
C ARG A 28 -2.35 -2.50 -4.58
N TYR A 29 -2.73 -3.77 -4.44
CA TYR A 29 -2.54 -4.78 -5.47
C TYR A 29 -3.25 -4.38 -6.77
N LYS A 30 -4.55 -4.04 -6.76
CA LYS A 30 -5.26 -3.58 -7.96
C LYS A 30 -4.63 -2.33 -8.60
N LYS A 31 -4.22 -1.36 -7.78
CA LYS A 31 -3.61 -0.10 -8.25
C LYS A 31 -2.20 -0.30 -8.83
N GLY A 32 -1.40 -1.19 -8.22
CA GLY A 32 -0.01 -1.47 -8.61
C GLY A 32 0.16 -2.56 -9.68
N ASN A 33 -0.84 -3.42 -9.90
CA ASN A 33 -0.78 -4.47 -10.93
C ASN A 33 -1.06 -3.99 -12.35
N LYS A 34 -1.05 -2.67 -12.60
CA LYS A 34 -0.76 -2.14 -13.93
C LYS A 34 0.70 -2.45 -14.23
N LYS A 35 1.00 -3.72 -14.50
CA LYS A 35 2.30 -4.13 -15.02
C LYS A 35 2.62 -3.17 -16.14
N SER A 36 3.83 -2.61 -16.13
CA SER A 36 4.39 -1.93 -17.30
C SER A 36 4.20 -2.88 -18.47
N GLN A 37 3.18 -2.63 -19.27
CA GLN A 37 2.98 -3.37 -20.50
C GLN A 37 4.07 -2.80 -21.39
N PHE A 38 5.21 -3.51 -21.42
CA PHE A 38 6.19 -3.29 -22.47
C PHE A 38 5.42 -3.19 -23.79
N PRO A 39 5.74 -2.19 -24.62
CA PRO A 39 5.04 -2.02 -25.88
C PRO A 39 5.10 -3.34 -26.65
N GLN A 40 3.99 -3.72 -27.25
CA GLN A 40 3.94 -4.93 -28.06
C GLN A 40 4.99 -4.81 -29.18
N ILE A 41 5.88 -5.79 -29.25
CA ILE A 41 6.91 -5.85 -30.28
C ILE A 41 6.22 -6.21 -31.60
N LYS A 42 6.39 -5.36 -32.62
CA LYS A 42 5.98 -5.68 -33.99
C LYS A 42 7.10 -6.48 -34.64
N TYR A 43 6.87 -7.77 -34.85
CA TYR A 43 7.80 -8.62 -35.59
C TYR A 43 7.68 -8.34 -37.08
N GLU A 44 8.81 -8.29 -37.77
CA GLU A 44 8.82 -8.34 -39.22
C GLU A 44 8.40 -9.74 -39.67
N LYS A 45 7.57 -9.81 -40.72
CA LYS A 45 7.19 -11.08 -41.33
C LYS A 45 8.41 -11.58 -42.12
N PRO A 46 8.93 -12.79 -41.84
CA PRO A 46 10.08 -13.30 -42.58
C PRO A 46 9.73 -13.40 -44.08
N PRO A 47 10.72 -13.19 -44.97
CA PRO A 47 10.53 -13.36 -46.40
C PRO A 47 10.31 -14.86 -46.67
N HIS A 48 9.06 -15.28 -46.68
CA HIS A 48 8.67 -16.57 -47.25
C HIS A 48 8.63 -16.41 -48.77
N PHE A 49 9.56 -17.10 -49.44
CA PHE A 49 9.61 -17.27 -50.90
C PHE A 49 8.44 -18.13 -51.40
#